data_AF-A0AAD4MCI6-F1
#
_entry.id   AF-A0AAD4MCI6-F1
#
_cell.length_a   1.000
_cell.length_b   1.000
_cell.length_c   1.000
_cell.angle_alpha   90.00
_cell.angle_beta   90.00
_cell.angle_gamma   90.00
#
_symmetry.space_group_name_H-M   'P 1'
#
loop_
_entity.id
_entity.type
_entity.pdbx_description
1 polymer ?
#
loop_
_entity_poly.entity_id
_entity_poly.type
_entity_poly.pdbx_seq_one_letter_code
_entity_poly.pdbx_strand_id
1 'polypeptide(L)'
;MAKIKRTKKSLKAALSSTQARLNKNKKQAEGAAAQTLIQRAKGAGIKVKGTAKSRRSIIPFKASDKILLIGEGNFSFSVALLQHPPPLLEHLPPANITATTYDTEEGCYAKYPDAELYVHLLREKGARVLFGVDATKLEKTSALKGNAFDRIVWNFPHAGEYSGTQLDEKS
;
A
#
# COMPACT_ATOMS: atom_id res chain seq x y z
N MET A 1 7.95 -66.07 -3.72
CA MET A 1 7.62 -64.92 -2.85
C MET A 1 8.41 -63.69 -3.31
N ALA A 2 7.77 -62.70 -3.94
CA ALA A 2 8.44 -61.47 -4.39
C ALA A 2 7.86 -60.24 -3.67
N LYS A 3 8.72 -59.48 -2.98
CA LYS A 3 8.37 -58.30 -2.17
C LYS A 3 8.11 -57.07 -3.06
N ILE A 4 6.99 -56.39 -2.82
CA ILE A 4 6.57 -55.16 -3.50
C ILE A 4 7.36 -53.95 -2.96
N LYS A 5 8.02 -53.20 -3.86
CA LYS A 5 8.70 -51.93 -3.57
C LYS A 5 7.80 -50.76 -3.98
N ARG A 6 7.29 -49.98 -3.00
CA ARG A 6 6.55 -48.73 -3.22
C ARG A 6 7.46 -47.68 -3.87
N THR A 7 7.12 -47.18 -5.06
CA THR A 7 7.85 -46.10 -5.74
C THR A 7 7.19 -44.73 -5.48
N LYS A 8 7.85 -43.91 -4.66
CA LYS A 8 7.54 -42.48 -4.43
C LYS A 8 7.98 -41.60 -5.61
N LYS A 9 7.50 -41.88 -6.82
CA LYS A 9 7.73 -41.02 -8.00
C LYS A 9 6.43 -40.90 -8.81
N SER A 10 5.49 -40.05 -8.40
CA SER A 10 4.51 -39.52 -9.38
C SER A 10 3.77 -38.22 -9.01
N LEU A 11 3.73 -37.74 -7.76
CA LEU A 11 2.98 -36.50 -7.47
C LEU A 11 3.67 -35.21 -7.94
N LYS A 12 5.01 -35.09 -7.77
CA LYS A 12 5.75 -33.86 -8.10
C LYS A 12 5.79 -33.57 -9.61
N ALA A 13 5.77 -34.62 -10.43
CA ALA A 13 5.74 -34.51 -11.89
C ALA A 13 4.36 -34.08 -12.42
N ALA A 14 3.28 -34.52 -11.78
CA ALA A 14 1.91 -34.13 -12.14
C ALA A 14 1.60 -32.66 -11.81
N LEU A 15 2.12 -32.14 -10.69
CA LEU A 15 1.98 -30.72 -10.29
C LEU A 15 2.79 -29.77 -11.18
N SER A 16 4.00 -30.17 -11.59
CA SER A 16 4.82 -29.33 -12.48
C SER A 16 4.22 -29.19 -13.88
N SER A 17 3.56 -30.23 -14.40
CA SER A 17 2.95 -30.20 -15.73
C SER A 17 1.64 -29.40 -15.77
N THR A 18 0.89 -29.36 -14.67
CA THR A 18 -0.30 -28.50 -14.52
C THR A 18 0.09 -27.02 -14.37
N GLN A 19 1.11 -26.69 -13.58
CA GLN A 19 1.59 -25.31 -13.44
C GLN A 19 2.12 -24.74 -14.77
N ALA A 20 2.82 -25.56 -15.57
CA ALA A 20 3.31 -25.15 -16.88
C ALA A 20 2.17 -24.86 -17.88
N ARG A 21 1.06 -25.62 -17.81
CA ARG A 21 -0.13 -25.40 -18.65
C ARG A 21 -0.90 -24.13 -18.24
N LEU A 22 -1.05 -23.86 -16.95
CA LEU A 22 -1.68 -22.62 -16.46
C LEU A 22 -0.90 -21.37 -16.87
N ASN A 23 0.43 -21.40 -16.78
CA ASN A 23 1.28 -20.29 -17.19
C ASN A 23 1.26 -20.07 -18.72
N LYS A 24 1.14 -21.14 -19.52
CA LYS A 24 1.00 -21.05 -20.98
C LYS A 24 -0.34 -20.44 -21.39
N ASN A 25 -1.43 -20.83 -20.73
CA ASN A 25 -2.76 -20.28 -21.00
C ASN A 25 -2.89 -18.81 -20.57
N LYS A 26 -2.25 -18.41 -19.45
CA LYS A 26 -2.22 -17.00 -19.00
C LYS A 26 -1.46 -16.09 -19.98
N LYS A 27 -0.30 -16.54 -20.47
CA LYS A 27 0.47 -15.80 -21.48
C LYS A 27 -0.24 -15.70 -22.84
N GLN A 28 -1.04 -16.70 -23.22
CA GLN A 28 -1.83 -16.65 -24.45
C GLN A 28 -3.06 -15.74 -24.34
N ALA A 29 -3.70 -15.65 -23.18
CA ALA A 29 -4.81 -14.74 -22.93
C ALA A 29 -4.38 -13.26 -22.87
N GLU A 30 -3.24 -12.96 -22.25
CA GLU A 30 -2.68 -11.59 -22.15
C GLU A 30 -2.19 -11.08 -23.53
N GLY A 31 -1.61 -11.95 -24.36
CA GLY A 31 -1.17 -11.58 -25.72
C GLY A 31 -2.33 -11.29 -26.69
N ALA A 32 -3.42 -12.05 -26.59
CA ALA A 32 -4.61 -11.84 -27.42
C ALA A 32 -5.34 -10.53 -27.06
N ALA A 33 -5.52 -10.24 -25.77
CA ALA A 33 -6.18 -9.01 -25.30
C ALA A 33 -5.40 -7.74 -25.68
N ALA A 34 -4.06 -7.78 -25.64
CA ALA A 34 -3.22 -6.67 -26.07
C ALA A 34 -3.28 -6.42 -27.59
N GLN A 35 -3.39 -7.48 -28.41
CA GLN A 35 -3.46 -7.35 -29.87
C GLN A 35 -4.81 -6.82 -30.37
N THR A 36 -5.94 -7.19 -29.72
CA THR A 36 -7.27 -6.71 -30.13
C THR A 36 -7.46 -5.20 -29.87
N LEU A 37 -6.88 -4.67 -28.79
CA LEU A 37 -6.92 -3.23 -28.48
C LEU A 37 -6.09 -2.39 -29.47
N ILE A 38 -4.92 -2.90 -29.88
CA ILE A 38 -4.03 -2.20 -30.84
C ILE A 38 -4.63 -2.16 -32.25
N GLN A 39 -5.32 -3.23 -32.70
CA GLN A 39 -5.99 -3.25 -34.00
C GLN A 39 -7.21 -2.31 -34.07
N ARG A 40 -7.99 -2.18 -33.00
CA ARG A 40 -9.12 -1.21 -32.92
C ARG A 40 -8.67 0.25 -33.00
N ALA A 41 -7.51 0.59 -32.43
CA ALA A 41 -7.00 1.97 -32.45
C ALA A 41 -6.49 2.41 -33.83
N LYS A 42 -5.99 1.49 -34.68
CA LYS A 42 -5.50 1.82 -36.03
C LYS A 42 -6.60 2.04 -37.06
N GLY A 43 -7.80 1.48 -36.88
CA GLY A 43 -8.94 1.69 -37.77
C GLY A 43 -9.65 3.04 -37.61
N ALA A 44 -9.43 3.74 -36.50
CA ALA A 44 -10.18 4.95 -36.13
C ALA A 44 -9.50 6.28 -36.52
N GLY A 45 -8.38 6.26 -37.26
CA GLY A 45 -7.74 7.50 -37.75
C GLY A 45 -7.29 8.48 -36.66
N ILE A 46 -7.14 8.05 -35.41
CA ILE A 46 -6.68 8.91 -34.31
C ILE A 46 -5.17 9.12 -34.48
N LYS A 47 -4.78 10.32 -34.93
CA LYS A 47 -3.40 10.79 -34.85
C LYS A 47 -2.99 10.86 -33.37
N VAL A 48 -2.27 9.86 -32.88
CA VAL A 48 -1.60 9.91 -31.57
C VAL A 48 -0.47 10.93 -31.68
N LYS A 49 -0.79 12.19 -31.40
CA LYS A 49 0.16 13.30 -31.29
C LYS A 49 1.01 13.07 -30.04
N GLY A 50 2.27 12.68 -30.25
CA GLY A 50 3.39 12.88 -29.33
C GLY A 50 3.33 12.14 -28.00
N THR A 51 4.39 11.42 -27.67
CA THR A 51 4.66 11.00 -26.30
C THR A 51 4.68 12.24 -25.41
N ALA A 52 3.63 12.42 -24.61
CA ALA A 52 3.64 13.43 -23.57
C ALA A 52 4.88 13.15 -22.71
N LYS A 53 5.86 14.07 -22.72
CA LYS A 53 6.98 14.04 -21.78
C LYS A 53 6.35 13.87 -20.40
N SER A 54 6.58 12.72 -19.76
CA SER A 54 6.14 12.44 -18.40
C SER A 54 6.49 13.65 -17.56
N ARG A 55 5.48 14.42 -17.12
CA ARG A 55 5.72 15.54 -16.21
C ARG A 55 6.47 14.96 -15.02
N ARG A 56 7.65 15.50 -14.69
CA ARG A 56 8.36 15.06 -13.49
C ARG A 56 7.40 15.24 -12.32
N SER A 57 7.08 14.17 -11.62
CA SER A 57 6.29 14.24 -10.40
C SER A 57 7.06 15.12 -9.42
N ILE A 58 6.41 16.15 -8.92
CA ILE A 58 6.98 16.97 -7.84
C ILE A 58 6.85 16.12 -6.58
N ILE A 59 8.00 15.70 -6.03
CA ILE A 59 8.07 15.02 -4.74
C ILE A 59 8.32 16.11 -3.69
N PRO A 60 7.38 16.35 -2.75
CA PRO A 60 7.47 17.46 -1.80
C PRO A 60 8.38 17.17 -0.60
N PHE A 61 9.25 16.18 -0.70
CA PHE A 61 10.09 15.68 0.39
C PHE A 61 11.57 15.75 0.00
N LYS A 62 12.43 15.95 0.99
CA LYS A 62 13.87 15.76 0.89
C LYS A 62 14.30 14.56 1.75
N ALA A 63 15.42 13.92 1.40
CA ALA A 63 15.95 12.81 2.19
C ALA A 63 16.33 13.19 3.64
N SER A 64 16.52 14.48 3.95
CA SER A 64 16.81 14.96 5.29
C SER A 64 15.56 15.31 6.12
N ASP A 65 14.38 15.38 5.49
CA ASP A 65 13.17 15.91 6.13
C ASP A 65 12.70 14.97 7.25
N LYS A 66 12.26 15.56 8.37
CA LYS A 66 11.42 14.91 9.39
C LYS A 66 9.96 15.03 8.97
N ILE A 67 9.33 13.88 8.74
CA ILE A 67 8.01 13.79 8.12
C ILE A 67 7.01 13.26 9.16
N LEU A 68 5.95 14.04 9.39
CA LEU A 68 4.79 13.63 10.14
C LEU A 68 3.64 13.29 9.17
N LEU A 69 3.19 12.04 9.18
CA LEU A 69 2.05 11.57 8.41
C LEU A 69 0.86 11.45 9.36
N ILE A 70 -0.21 12.18 9.08
CA ILE A 70 -1.39 12.24 9.94
C ILE A 70 -2.62 11.75 9.21
N GLY A 71 -3.42 10.93 9.90
CA GLY A 71 -4.63 10.34 9.36
C GLY A 71 -4.35 9.11 8.50
N GLU A 72 -3.29 8.35 8.82
CA GLU A 72 -3.08 7.03 8.22
C GLU A 72 -4.28 6.13 8.52
N GLY A 73 -4.75 5.40 7.51
CA GLY A 73 -5.72 4.32 7.70
C GLY A 73 -4.99 3.04 8.12
N ASN A 74 -4.70 2.19 7.14
CA ASN A 74 -3.95 0.94 7.34
C ASN A 74 -2.42 1.10 7.28
N PHE A 75 -1.86 2.31 7.23
CA PHE A 75 -0.42 2.58 7.10
C PHE A 75 0.25 2.18 5.77
N SER A 76 -0.52 1.80 4.75
CA SER A 76 0.02 1.41 3.44
C SER A 76 0.83 2.52 2.77
N PHE A 77 0.44 3.79 2.94
CA PHE A 77 1.18 4.93 2.40
C PHE A 77 2.58 5.05 3.02
N SER A 78 2.66 4.98 4.35
CA SER A 78 3.93 4.98 5.09
C SER A 78 4.84 3.82 4.67
N VAL A 79 4.26 2.62 4.48
CA VAL A 79 5.00 1.44 4.02
C VAL A 79 5.52 1.63 2.60
N ALA A 80 4.70 2.14 1.69
CA ALA A 80 5.12 2.42 0.32
C ALA A 80 6.27 3.43 0.26
N LEU A 81 6.23 4.47 1.11
CA LEU A 81 7.30 5.47 1.23
C LEU A 81 8.64 4.84 1.64
N LEU A 82 8.62 3.83 2.51
CA LEU A 82 9.83 3.14 3.00
C LEU A 82 10.28 1.95 2.14
N GLN A 83 9.38 1.25 1.47
CA GLN A 83 9.71 0.08 0.65
C GLN A 83 10.06 0.45 -0.78
N HIS A 84 9.39 1.46 -1.32
CA HIS A 84 9.56 1.92 -2.69
C HIS A 84 9.81 3.43 -2.72
N PRO A 85 10.85 3.92 -2.00
CA PRO A 85 11.15 5.34 -2.02
C PRO A 85 11.48 5.77 -3.45
N PRO A 86 11.00 6.95 -3.89
CA PRO A 86 11.53 7.58 -5.09
C PRO A 86 13.05 7.77 -4.97
N PRO A 87 13.79 7.87 -6.08
CA PRO A 87 15.26 8.03 -6.04
C PRO A 87 15.74 9.20 -5.17
N LEU A 88 14.93 10.26 -5.05
CA LEU A 88 15.25 11.43 -4.21
C LEU A 88 15.19 11.15 -2.70
N LEU A 89 14.53 10.07 -2.28
CA LEU A 89 14.29 9.68 -0.89
C LEU A 89 14.97 8.36 -0.52
N GLU A 90 15.83 7.82 -1.38
CA GLU A 90 16.55 6.56 -1.15
C GLU A 90 17.32 6.56 0.18
N HIS A 91 17.82 7.73 0.60
CA HIS A 91 18.56 7.91 1.83
C HIS A 91 17.73 8.51 2.98
N LEU A 92 16.40 8.55 2.86
CA LEU A 92 15.53 9.03 3.94
C LEU A 92 15.60 8.05 5.12
N PRO A 93 16.08 8.48 6.30
CA PRO A 93 16.14 7.60 7.46
C PRO A 93 14.72 7.20 7.89
N PRO A 94 14.42 5.92 8.11
CA PRO A 94 13.09 5.51 8.57
C PRO A 94 12.66 6.19 9.87
N ALA A 95 13.62 6.46 10.78
CA ALA A 95 13.39 7.16 12.04
C ALA A 95 12.90 8.61 11.87
N ASN A 96 13.07 9.22 10.69
CA ASN A 96 12.53 10.53 10.39
C ASN A 96 11.04 10.49 10.00
N ILE A 97 10.45 9.32 9.79
CA ILE A 97 9.03 9.16 9.50
C ILE A 97 8.28 8.83 10.79
N THR A 98 7.29 9.67 11.10
CA THR A 98 6.30 9.42 12.15
C THR A 98 4.93 9.27 11.50
N ALA A 99 4.40 8.04 11.50
CA ALA A 99 3.10 7.70 10.96
C ALA A 99 2.05 7.67 12.07
N THR A 100 0.93 8.33 11.86
CA THR A 100 -0.09 8.50 12.90
C THR A 100 -1.50 8.26 12.39
N THR A 101 -2.32 7.60 13.20
CA THR A 101 -3.75 7.37 12.94
C THR A 101 -4.60 7.89 14.10
N TYR A 102 -5.86 8.22 13.80
CA TYR A 102 -6.85 8.62 14.81
C TYR A 102 -7.42 7.42 15.58
N ASP A 103 -7.51 6.26 14.93
CA ASP A 103 -8.04 5.04 15.54
C ASP A 103 -7.12 4.56 16.68
N THR A 104 -7.67 3.86 17.68
CA THR A 104 -6.84 3.13 18.66
C THR A 104 -6.11 1.97 17.98
N GLU A 105 -5.10 1.38 18.62
CA GLU A 105 -4.35 0.27 18.01
C GLU A 105 -5.29 -0.92 17.71
N GLU A 106 -6.14 -1.28 18.67
CA GLU A 106 -7.10 -2.37 18.53
C GLU A 106 -8.19 -2.03 17.48
N GLY A 107 -8.68 -0.79 17.48
CA GLY A 107 -9.68 -0.33 16.51
C GLY A 107 -9.15 -0.30 15.08
N CYS A 108 -7.89 0.10 14.90
CA CYS A 108 -7.21 0.09 13.63
C CYS A 108 -7.09 -1.33 13.07
N TYR A 109 -6.61 -2.29 13.87
CA TYR A 109 -6.47 -3.68 13.42
C TYR A 109 -7.81 -4.36 13.16
N ALA A 110 -8.86 -4.01 13.91
CA ALA A 110 -10.21 -4.52 13.64
C ALA A 110 -10.77 -4.00 12.31
N LYS A 111 -10.50 -2.73 11.98
CA LYS A 111 -10.97 -2.08 10.73
C LYS A 111 -10.14 -2.46 9.52
N TYR A 112 -8.85 -2.70 9.71
CA TYR A 112 -7.86 -2.95 8.67
C TYR A 112 -7.01 -4.17 9.03
N PRO A 113 -7.38 -5.40 8.59
CA PRO A 113 -6.64 -6.62 8.93
C PRO A 113 -5.18 -6.63 8.45
N ASP A 114 -4.86 -5.84 7.44
CA ASP A 114 -3.51 -5.66 6.89
C ASP A 114 -2.66 -4.64 7.67
N ALA A 115 -3.28 -3.81 8.51
CA ALA A 115 -2.58 -2.79 9.28
C ALA A 115 -1.56 -3.38 10.26
N GLU A 116 -1.84 -4.53 10.87
CA GLU A 116 -0.91 -5.18 11.80
C GLU A 116 0.43 -5.51 11.11
N LEU A 117 0.36 -6.08 9.90
CA LEU A 117 1.53 -6.37 9.08
C LEU A 117 2.30 -5.09 8.72
N TYR A 118 1.59 -4.03 8.33
CA TYR A 118 2.21 -2.77 7.95
C TYR A 118 2.86 -2.06 9.13
N VAL A 119 2.21 -2.05 10.29
CA VAL A 119 2.75 -1.48 11.53
C VAL A 119 3.99 -2.25 11.97
N HIS A 120 3.97 -3.59 11.91
CA HIS A 120 5.14 -4.41 12.19
C HIS A 120 6.32 -4.02 11.30
N LEU A 121 6.11 -3.93 9.98
CA LEU A 121 7.15 -3.56 9.02
C LEU A 121 7.70 -2.15 9.25
N LEU A 122 6.85 -1.18 9.58
CA LEU A 122 7.27 0.19 9.89
C LEU A 122 8.17 0.22 11.13
N ARG A 123 7.73 -0.45 12.21
CA ARG A 123 8.49 -0.54 13.46
C ARG A 123 9.81 -1.28 13.26
N GLU A 124 9.82 -2.37 12.49
CA GLU A 124 11.03 -3.13 12.14
C GLU A 124 12.05 -2.27 11.40
N LYS A 125 11.59 -1.43 10.45
CA LYS A 125 12.45 -0.49 9.74
C LYS A 125 12.92 0.69 10.61
N GLY A 126 12.37 0.86 11.81
CA GLY A 126 12.73 1.94 12.73
C GLY A 126 11.91 3.23 12.56
N ALA A 127 10.80 3.19 11.82
CA ALA A 127 9.85 4.30 11.77
C ALA A 127 8.98 4.35 13.03
N ARG A 128 8.51 5.54 13.38
CA ARG A 128 7.64 5.75 14.54
C ARG A 128 6.18 5.60 14.11
N VAL A 129 5.43 4.80 14.85
CA VAL A 129 3.97 4.62 14.64
C VAL A 129 3.23 5.02 15.91
N LEU A 130 2.24 5.91 15.78
CA LEU A 130 1.41 6.38 16.89
C LEU A 130 -0.08 6.20 16.57
N PHE A 131 -0.85 5.78 17.57
CA PHE A 131 -2.30 5.60 17.50
C PHE A 131 -3.02 6.66 18.34
N GLY A 132 -4.31 6.86 18.11
CA GLY A 132 -5.13 7.80 18.88
C GLY A 132 -4.73 9.27 18.72
N VAL A 133 -4.12 9.64 17.59
CA VAL A 133 -3.65 11.01 17.35
C VAL A 133 -4.77 11.85 16.74
N ASP A 134 -5.36 12.72 17.56
CA ASP A 134 -6.31 13.75 17.13
C ASP A 134 -5.56 14.91 16.46
N ALA A 135 -5.71 15.01 15.15
CA ALA A 135 -5.08 16.04 14.34
C ALA A 135 -5.59 17.46 14.62
N THR A 136 -6.79 17.59 15.20
CA THR A 136 -7.36 18.87 15.62
C THR A 136 -6.74 19.37 16.93
N LYS A 137 -6.04 18.49 17.65
CA LYS A 137 -5.46 18.72 18.99
C LYS A 137 -4.06 18.14 19.12
N LEU A 138 -3.20 18.36 18.12
CA LEU A 138 -1.84 17.81 18.09
C LEU A 138 -1.00 18.24 19.31
N GLU A 139 -1.25 19.42 19.87
CA GLU A 139 -0.58 19.94 21.06
C GLU A 139 -0.81 19.10 22.32
N LYS A 140 -1.89 18.30 22.34
CA LYS A 140 -2.21 17.39 23.45
C LYS A 140 -1.49 16.06 23.33
N THR A 141 -0.95 15.73 22.16
CA THR A 141 -0.22 14.48 21.91
C THR A 141 1.19 14.59 22.45
N SER A 142 1.40 14.09 23.67
CA SER A 142 2.70 14.12 24.37
C SER A 142 3.84 13.51 23.55
N ALA A 143 3.57 12.46 22.77
CA ALA A 143 4.55 11.81 21.91
C ALA A 143 5.06 12.69 20.74
N LEU A 144 4.32 13.72 20.37
CA LEU A 144 4.70 14.69 19.34
C LEU A 144 5.29 15.97 19.95
N LYS A 145 4.99 16.27 21.22
CA LYS A 145 5.48 17.45 21.92
C LYS A 145 7.01 17.52 21.92
N GLY A 146 7.54 18.69 21.57
CA GLY A 146 8.99 18.94 21.50
C GLY A 146 9.68 18.40 20.24
N ASN A 147 8.96 17.71 19.34
CA ASN A 147 9.48 17.34 18.04
C ASN A 147 9.17 18.43 17.01
N ALA A 148 10.15 18.79 16.20
CA ALA A 148 9.96 19.62 15.01
C ALA A 148 9.89 18.74 13.77
N PHE A 149 9.01 19.10 12.83
CA PHE A 149 8.83 18.41 11.55
C PHE A 149 9.02 19.38 10.41
N ASP A 150 9.73 18.96 9.36
CA ASP A 150 9.94 19.74 8.14
C ASP A 150 8.72 19.63 7.21
N ARG A 151 8.04 18.48 7.27
CA ARG A 151 6.89 18.15 6.42
C ARG A 151 5.80 17.51 7.25
N ILE A 152 4.58 18.03 7.10
CA ILE A 152 3.37 17.45 7.67
C ILE A 152 2.47 17.07 6.50
N VAL A 153 2.11 15.80 6.41
CA VAL A 153 1.22 15.26 5.38
C VAL A 153 -0.09 14.87 6.05
N TRP A 154 -1.17 15.46 5.57
CA TRP A 154 -2.53 15.11 5.97
C TRP A 154 -3.13 14.16 4.95
N ASN A 155 -3.25 12.88 5.31
CA ASN A 155 -3.74 11.82 4.40
C ASN A 155 -5.27 11.67 4.38
N PHE A 156 -6.00 12.68 4.88
CA PHE A 156 -7.47 12.71 4.99
C PHE A 156 -8.04 11.38 5.51
N PRO A 157 -8.16 11.23 6.84
CA PRO A 157 -8.77 10.03 7.40
C PRO A 157 -10.15 9.86 6.76
N HIS A 158 -10.45 8.65 6.29
CA HIS A 158 -11.75 8.35 5.71
C HIS A 158 -12.81 8.70 6.76
N ALA A 159 -13.57 9.79 6.55
CA ALA A 159 -14.77 10.03 7.32
C ALA A 159 -15.60 8.77 7.11
N GLY A 160 -15.87 8.01 8.17
CA GLY A 160 -16.65 6.80 8.06
C GLY A 160 -17.93 7.08 7.27
N GLU A 161 -18.44 6.09 6.55
CA GLU A 161 -19.79 6.18 6.06
C GLU A 161 -20.67 6.46 7.28
N TYR A 162 -21.29 7.65 7.33
CA TYR A 162 -22.37 7.93 8.26
C TYR A 162 -23.51 7.02 7.81
N SER A 163 -23.50 5.76 8.25
CA SER A 163 -24.72 4.97 8.29
C SER A 163 -25.59 5.66 9.34
N GLY A 164 -26.41 6.59 8.88
CA GLY A 164 -27.39 7.26 9.72
C GLY A 164 -28.33 6.22 10.30
N THR A 165 -28.01 5.71 11.48
CA THR A 165 -28.95 4.97 12.30
C THR A 165 -29.50 5.89 13.38
N GLN A 166 -30.76 6.22 13.15
CA GLN A 166 -31.78 6.62 14.11
C GLN A 166 -31.62 8.00 14.76
N LEU A 167 -32.35 8.98 14.22
CA LEU A 167 -32.89 10.05 15.03
C LEU A 167 -33.89 9.41 16.00
N ASP A 168 -33.50 9.31 17.26
CA ASP A 168 -34.42 9.02 18.35
C ASP A 168 -35.41 10.18 18.45
N GLU A 169 -36.69 9.90 18.18
CA GLU A 169 -37.80 10.71 18.64
C GLU A 169 -37.72 10.80 20.17
N LYS A 170 -37.52 12.00 20.71
CA LYS A 170 -38.10 12.49 21.97
C LYS A 170 -37.68 13.92 22.27
N SER A 171 -38.64 14.84 22.16
CA SER A 171 -39.06 15.82 23.17
C SER A 171 -40.18 16.67 22.59
#